data_AF-A0A0F5QIA8-F1
#
_entry.id   AF-A0A0F5QIA8-F1
#
_cell.length_a   1.000
_cell.length_b   1.000
_cell.length_c   1.000
_cell.angle_alpha   90.00
_cell.angle_beta   90.00
_cell.angle_gamma   90.00
#
_symmetry.space_group_name_H-M   'P 1'
#
loop_
_entity.id
_entity.type
_entity.pdbx_description
1 polymer ?
#
loop_
_entity_poly.entity_id
_entity_poly.type
_entity_poly.pdbx_seq_one_letter_code
_entity_poly.pdbx_strand_id
1 'polypeptide(L)' 'MAPPRTVMIASVNWWWYLAPIIPILAVGYGALISWLPSWALLVAAFAFFMWLFSLLFALFAVMTRKRQPPQEPRQ' A
#
# COMPACT_ATOMS: atom_id res chain seq x y z
N MET A 1 33.82 -0.78 -16.33
CA MET A 1 32.38 -0.47 -16.25
C MET A 1 31.81 -1.30 -15.11
N ALA A 2 31.45 -0.68 -13.98
CA ALA A 2 30.95 -1.43 -12.82
C ALA A 2 29.50 -1.90 -13.08
N PRO A 3 29.14 -3.17 -12.78
CA PRO A 3 27.78 -3.66 -12.98
C PRO A 3 26.80 -2.88 -12.07
N PRO A 4 25.56 -2.63 -12.53
CA PRO A 4 24.56 -1.95 -11.73
C PRO A 4 24.28 -2.78 -10.47
N ARG A 5 24.57 -2.19 -9.31
CA ARG A 5 24.31 -2.81 -8.01
C ARG A 5 22.79 -2.82 -7.80
N THR A 6 22.15 -3.95 -8.08
CA THR A 6 20.74 -4.16 -7.77
C THR A 6 20.55 -4.04 -6.26
N VAL A 7 20.03 -2.90 -5.81
CA VAL A 7 19.66 -2.71 -4.42
C VAL A 7 18.42 -3.56 -4.18
N MET A 8 18.63 -4.80 -3.76
CA MET A 8 17.56 -5.69 -3.33
C MET A 8 17.00 -5.10 -2.04
N ILE A 9 15.88 -4.36 -2.14
CA ILE A 9 15.20 -3.74 -1.00
C ILE A 9 14.66 -4.88 -0.13
N ALA A 10 15.47 -5.30 0.84
CA ALA A 10 15.22 -6.49 1.66
C ALA A 10 14.08 -6.29 2.69
N SER A 11 13.71 -5.05 2.99
CA SER A 11 12.69 -4.71 3.97
C SER A 11 11.65 -3.75 3.38
N VAL A 12 10.43 -4.25 3.20
CA VAL A 12 9.27 -3.40 2.95
C VAL A 12 8.98 -2.65 4.25
N ASN A 13 9.24 -1.35 4.27
CA ASN A 13 8.97 -0.54 5.44
C ASN A 13 7.45 -0.30 5.57
N TRP A 14 6.83 -0.99 6.54
CA TRP A 14 5.39 -0.94 6.82
C TRP A 14 4.85 0.49 7.04
N TRP A 15 5.69 1.42 7.46
CA TRP A 15 5.34 2.83 7.60
C TRP A 15 4.86 3.48 6.29
N TRP A 16 5.33 3.02 5.13
CA TRP A 16 4.84 3.50 3.83
C TRP A 16 3.41 3.07 3.53
N TYR A 17 2.87 2.02 4.15
CA TYR A 17 1.45 1.68 4.03
C TYR A 17 0.55 2.64 4.80
N LEU A 18 1.08 3.31 5.84
CA LEU A 18 0.35 4.31 6.61
C LEU A 18 0.34 5.69 5.94
N ALA A 19 1.30 5.98 5.07
CA ALA A 19 1.34 7.25 4.33
C ALA A 19 0.05 7.51 3.50
N PRO A 20 -0.46 6.56 2.70
CA PRO A 20 -1.65 6.79 1.88
C PRO A 20 -2.98 6.84 2.65
N ILE A 21 -3.10 6.28 3.86
CA ILE A 21 -4.37 6.37 4.62
C ILE A 21 -4.66 7.82 5.05
N ILE A 22 -3.62 8.60 5.34
CA ILE A 22 -3.75 9.99 5.81
C ILE A 22 -4.49 10.88 4.79
N PRO A 23 -4.06 10.99 3.52
CA PRO A 23 -4.77 11.81 2.54
C PRO A 23 -6.18 11.28 2.23
N ILE A 24 -6.39 9.95 2.24
CA ILE A 24 -7.72 9.37 2.02
C ILE A 24 -8.70 9.82 3.10
N LEU A 25 -8.26 9.77 4.37
CA LEU A 25 -9.05 10.24 5.50
C LEU A 25 -9.27 11.76 5.45
N ALA A 26 -8.24 12.53 5.08
CA ALA A 26 -8.35 13.98 4.95
C ALA A 26 -9.39 14.40 3.90
N VAL A 27 -9.40 13.74 2.74
CA VAL A 27 -10.40 13.99 1.68
C VAL A 27 -11.80 13.58 2.13
N GLY A 28 -11.93 12.41 2.75
CA GLY A 28 -13.21 11.95 3.28
C GLY A 28 -13.78 12.88 4.35
N TYR A 29 -12.94 13.36 5.28
CA TYR A 29 -13.32 14.32 6.30
C TYR A 29 -13.71 15.67 5.69
N GLY A 30 -12.92 16.17 4.73
CA GLY A 30 -13.21 17.40 4.00
C GLY A 30 -14.56 17.36 3.27
N ALA A 31 -14.94 16.21 2.73
CA ALA A 31 -16.25 16.01 2.13
C ALA A 31 -17.39 15.97 3.17
N LEU A 32 -17.16 15.38 4.36
CA LEU A 32 -18.15 15.33 5.44
C LEU A 32 -18.49 16.71 6.03
N ILE A 33 -17.48 17.59 6.16
CA ILE A 33 -17.69 18.97 6.62
C ILE A 33 -18.20 19.90 5.51
N SER A 34 -18.63 19.36 4.37
CA SER A 34 -19.10 20.09 3.19
C SER A 34 -18.06 21.06 2.59
N TRP A 35 -16.78 20.85 2.88
CA TRP A 35 -15.68 21.63 2.29
C TRP A 35 -15.31 21.12 0.89
N LEU A 36 -15.51 19.82 0.65
CA LEU A 36 -15.47 19.21 -0.68
C LEU A 36 -16.85 18.76 -1.16
N PRO A 37 -17.05 18.65 -2.48
CA PRO A 37 -18.28 18.10 -3.06
C PRO A 37 -18.54 16.66 -2.59
N SER A 38 -19.81 16.26 -2.59
CA SER A 38 -20.24 14.91 -2.20
C SER A 38 -19.64 13.78 -3.04
N TRP A 39 -19.27 14.04 -4.31
CA TRP A 39 -18.58 13.04 -5.14
C TRP A 39 -17.17 12.72 -4.61
N ALA A 40 -16.52 13.64 -3.89
CA ALA A 40 -15.21 13.39 -3.30
C ALA A 40 -15.28 12.31 -2.21
N LEU A 41 -16.44 12.16 -1.55
CA LEU A 41 -16.71 11.08 -0.61
C LEU A 41 -16.71 9.70 -1.30
N LEU A 42 -17.25 9.62 -2.52
CA LEU A 42 -17.22 8.40 -3.34
C LEU A 42 -15.78 8.04 -3.73
N VAL A 43 -14.97 9.03 -4.11
CA VAL A 43 -13.55 8.83 -4.46
C VAL A 43 -12.75 8.41 -3.22
N ALA A 44 -12.97 9.05 -2.07
CA ALA A 44 -12.33 8.69 -0.81
C ALA A 44 -12.71 7.27 -0.38
N ALA A 45 -13.99 6.89 -0.49
CA ALA A 45 -14.45 5.54 -0.19
C ALA A 45 -13.80 4.51 -1.13
N PHE A 46 -13.77 4.77 -2.44
CA PHE A 46 -13.11 3.91 -3.42
C PHE A 46 -11.61 3.74 -3.11
N ALA A 47 -10.91 4.84 -2.86
CA ALA A 47 -9.48 4.82 -2.52
C ALA A 47 -9.23 4.08 -1.20
N PHE A 48 -10.10 4.25 -0.21
CA PHE A 48 -10.04 3.53 1.06
C PHE A 48 -10.18 2.02 0.87
N PHE A 49 -11.15 1.56 0.08
CA PHE A 49 -11.31 0.14 -0.23
C PHE A 49 -10.10 -0.41 -0.99
N MET A 50 -9.58 0.31 -2.00
CA MET A 50 -8.39 -0.10 -2.72
C MET A 50 -7.16 -0.20 -1.81
N TRP A 51 -6.98 0.77 -0.92
CA TRP A 51 -5.93 0.73 0.10
C TRP A 51 -6.09 -0.48 1.04
N LEU A 52 -7.32 -0.76 1.51
CA LEU A 52 -7.62 -1.89 2.38
C LEU A 52 -7.32 -3.22 1.69
N PHE A 53 -7.73 -3.40 0.43
CA PHE A 53 -7.39 -4.58 -0.36
C PHE A 53 -5.87 -4.70 -0.55
N SER A 54 -5.18 -3.61 -0.88
CA SER A 54 -3.71 -3.62 -1.00
C SER A 54 -3.03 -4.07 0.29
N LEU A 55 -3.54 -3.62 1.44
CA LEU A 55 -3.04 -4.03 2.76
C LEU A 55 -3.33 -5.51 3.05
N LEU A 56 -4.52 -6.01 2.70
CA LEU A 56 -4.86 -7.42 2.81
C LEU A 56 -3.98 -8.30 1.91
N PHE A 57 -3.74 -7.89 0.67
CA PHE A 57 -2.82 -8.58 -0.25
C PHE A 57 -1.38 -8.56 0.29
N ALA A 58 -0.93 -7.43 0.84
CA ALA A 58 0.40 -7.33 1.45
C ALA A 58 0.54 -8.25 2.67
N LEU A 59 -0.46 -8.26 3.56
CA LEU A 59 -0.52 -9.19 4.70
C LEU A 59 -0.53 -10.64 4.23
N PHE A 60 -1.35 -10.96 3.22
CA PHE A 60 -1.41 -12.29 2.64
C PHE A 60 -0.07 -12.69 2.02
N ALA A 61 0.60 -11.79 1.30
CA ALA A 61 1.92 -12.01 0.74
C ALA A 61 2.97 -12.23 1.84
N VAL A 62 2.96 -11.44 2.91
CA VAL A 62 3.86 -11.63 4.07
C VAL A 62 3.59 -12.99 4.74
N MET A 63 2.33 -13.37 4.90
CA MET A 63 1.93 -14.62 5.53
C MET A 63 2.28 -15.85 4.66
N THR A 64 2.11 -15.75 3.34
CA THR A 64 2.45 -16.81 2.38
C THR A 64 3.95 -16.88 2.09
N ARG A 65 4.68 -15.76 2.13
CA ARG A 65 6.15 -15.72 2.00
C ARG A 65 6.86 -16.44 3.15
N LYS A 66 6.25 -16.51 4.34
CA LYS A 66 6.74 -17.39 5.42
C LYS A 66 6.62 -18.89 5.10
N ARG A 67 5.80 -19.27 4.12
CA ARG A 67 5.59 -20.67 3.69
C ARG A 67 6.35 -21.04 2.42
N GLN A 68 6.91 -20.07 1.69
CA GLN A 68 7.77 -20.36 0.54
C GLN A 68 9.20 -20.62 1.03
N PRO A 69 9.81 -21.78 0.74
CA PRO A 69 11.26 -21.94 0.91
C PRO A 69 11.97 -20.87 0.05
N PRO A 70 13.18 -20.42 0.45
CA PRO A 70 13.92 -19.43 -0.32
C PRO A 70 13.94 -19.88 -1.77
N GLN A 71 13.44 -19.05 -2.70
CA GLN A 71 13.68 -19.28 -4.11
C GLN A 71 15.19 -19.12 -4.31
N GLU A 72 15.92 -20.23 -4.24
CA GLU A 72 17.24 -20.33 -4.82
C GLU A 72 17.13 -19.84 -6.26
N PRO A 73 17.90 -18.82 -6.66
CA PRO A 73 17.99 -18.44 -8.05
C PRO A 73 18.57 -19.65 -8.77
N ARG A 74 17.71 -20.42 -9.45
CA ARG A 74 18.20 -21.41 -10.41
C ARG A 74 18.96 -20.62 -11.48
N GLN A 75 20.24 -20.93 -11.53
CA GLN A 75 21.27 -20.37 -12.40
C GLN A 75 20.86 -20.31 -13.86
#